data_AF-A0A9D5FL24-F1
#
_entry.id   AF-A0A9D5FL24-F1
#
_cell.length_a   1.000
_cell.length_b   1.000
_cell.length_c   1.000
_cell.angle_alpha   90.00
_cell.angle_beta   90.00
_cell.angle_gamma   90.00
#
_symmetry.space_group_name_H-M   'P 1'
#
loop_
_entity.id
_entity.type
_entity.pdbx_description
1 polymer ?
#
loop_
_entity_poly.entity_id
_entity_poly.type
_entity_poly.pdbx_seq_one_letter_code
_entity_poly.pdbx_strand_id
1 'polypeptide(L)'
;MKYPFIRVEETVTTDSATGREKVTINSEMVADHVMVKVRPDVDQAALKAVAERHGMQVLKKMHMPGMFLVKAPKCDLNAVKQTMAALSGEQAVVKYAEPDSIAHVLNDPDDPDFGKLWGLKNEGQVTPRYTEAGIVDADIDAPEAWQVTQGSRDVLVAVIDTGIDYGHPDLEPNMWANPGETGLDAQGRDKRANGVDDDGNGFADDWHGWDFCNDDNDPIDDHFHGTHCAGTIGGVGNNGLGV
;
A
#
# COMPACT_ATOMS: atom_id res chain seq x y z
N MET A 1 6.40 12.81 9.06
CA MET A 1 5.08 13.25 8.53
C MET A 1 5.05 14.76 8.44
N LYS A 2 4.53 15.31 7.33
CA LYS A 2 4.45 16.78 7.11
C LYS A 2 3.32 17.45 7.90
N TYR A 3 2.28 16.70 8.26
CA TYR A 3 1.14 17.17 9.06
C TYR A 3 0.92 16.25 10.26
N PRO A 4 0.78 16.79 11.49
CA PRO A 4 0.72 15.98 12.70
C PRO A 4 -0.69 15.45 13.04
N PHE A 5 -1.75 15.96 12.40
CA PHE A 5 -3.13 15.58 12.69
C PHE A 5 -3.93 15.36 11.41
N ILE A 6 -4.56 14.19 11.31
CA ILE A 6 -5.46 13.80 10.23
C ILE A 6 -6.87 13.70 10.82
N ARG A 7 -7.85 14.18 10.06
CA ARG A 7 -9.26 13.99 10.29
C ARG A 7 -9.76 12.92 9.31
N VAL A 8 -10.41 11.91 9.85
CA VAL A 8 -11.11 10.87 9.08
C VAL A 8 -12.61 11.08 9.28
N GLU A 9 -13.35 11.16 8.18
CA GLU A 9 -14.81 11.17 8.19
C GLU A 9 -15.33 9.89 7.53
N GLU A 10 -16.06 9.09 8.31
CA GLU A 10 -16.66 7.84 7.85
C GLU A 10 -18.19 7.96 7.79
N THR A 11 -18.78 7.50 6.70
CA THR A 11 -20.23 7.29 6.62
C THR A 11 -20.51 5.80 6.75
N VAL A 12 -21.20 5.43 7.83
CA VAL A 12 -21.56 4.03 8.10
C VAL A 12 -23.02 3.79 7.73
N THR A 13 -23.26 2.79 6.89
CA THR A 13 -24.61 2.26 6.66
C THR A 13 -24.79 0.98 7.47
N THR A 14 -25.88 0.90 8.21
CA THR A 14 -26.27 -0.33 8.90
C THR A 14 -27.27 -1.09 8.05
N ASP A 15 -26.94 -2.35 7.74
CA ASP A 15 -27.86 -3.27 7.07
C ASP A 15 -29.04 -3.57 8.00
N SER A 16 -30.25 -3.28 7.54
CA SER A 16 -31.47 -3.40 8.35
C SER A 16 -31.88 -4.84 8.68
N ALA A 17 -31.37 -5.84 7.95
CA ALA A 17 -31.72 -7.24 8.13
C ALA A 17 -30.73 -7.98 9.04
N THR A 18 -29.46 -7.62 8.98
CA THR A 18 -28.35 -8.31 9.66
C THR A 18 -27.75 -7.49 10.80
N GLY A 19 -28.04 -6.19 10.87
CA GLY A 19 -27.47 -5.26 11.84
C GLY A 19 -25.98 -4.97 11.61
N ARG A 20 -25.40 -5.44 10.49
CA ARG A 20 -23.99 -5.20 10.17
C ARG A 20 -23.78 -3.77 9.71
N GLU A 21 -22.75 -3.15 10.25
CA GLU A 21 -22.27 -1.84 9.82
C GLU A 21 -21.27 -1.99 8.68
N LYS A 22 -21.41 -1.14 7.68
CA LYS A 22 -20.47 -1.03 6.55
C LYS A 22 -20.08 0.43 6.39
N VAL A 23 -18.77 0.71 6.35
CA VAL A 23 -18.27 2.01 5.92
C VAL A 23 -18.51 2.15 4.41
N THR A 24 -19.12 3.26 4.01
CA THR A 24 -19.52 3.52 2.61
C THR A 24 -18.80 4.71 1.99
N ILE A 25 -18.27 5.59 2.84
CA ILE A 25 -17.42 6.71 2.45
C ILE A 25 -16.37 6.83 3.55
N ASN A 26 -15.10 6.84 3.16
CA ASN A 26 -13.98 7.26 3.99
C ASN A 26 -13.36 8.51 3.33
N SER A 27 -13.25 9.60 4.09
CA SER A 27 -12.61 10.83 3.64
C SER A 27 -11.54 11.26 4.64
N GLU A 28 -10.29 11.25 4.18
CA GLU A 28 -9.14 11.68 4.98
C GLU A 28 -8.68 13.08 4.57
N MET A 29 -8.42 13.93 5.55
CA MET A 29 -7.99 15.31 5.32
C MET A 29 -7.12 15.83 6.46
N VAL A 30 -6.32 16.86 6.19
CA VAL A 30 -5.55 17.52 7.24
C VAL A 30 -6.48 18.24 8.22
N ALA A 31 -6.27 18.05 9.53
CA ALA A 31 -7.22 18.48 10.54
C ALA A 31 -7.17 19.98 10.89
N ASP A 32 -6.08 20.69 10.55
CA ASP A 32 -5.81 22.04 11.07
C ASP A 32 -5.91 23.17 10.02
N HIS A 33 -6.15 22.84 8.74
CA HIS A 33 -6.24 23.85 7.70
C HIS A 33 -7.10 23.41 6.50
N VAL A 34 -7.42 24.38 5.65
CA VAL A 34 -8.20 24.19 4.42
C VAL A 34 -7.49 24.82 3.23
N MET A 35 -7.83 24.36 2.02
CA MET A 35 -7.46 25.02 0.77
C MET A 35 -8.49 26.09 0.41
N VAL A 36 -8.02 27.27 0.01
CA VAL A 36 -8.86 28.42 -0.30
C VAL A 36 -8.49 29.00 -1.65
N LYS A 37 -9.46 29.01 -2.56
CA LYS A 37 -9.34 29.67 -3.86
C LYS A 37 -9.92 31.08 -3.75
N VAL A 38 -9.10 32.09 -4.05
CA VAL A 38 -9.57 33.48 -4.16
C VAL A 38 -10.09 33.79 -5.55
N ARG A 39 -10.88 34.86 -5.67
CA ARG A 39 -11.31 35.38 -6.99
C ARG A 39 -10.13 35.96 -7.78
N PRO A 40 -10.18 35.95 -9.13
CA PRO A 40 -9.06 36.38 -9.98
C PRO A 40 -8.52 37.78 -9.70
N ASP A 41 -9.40 38.71 -9.33
CA ASP A 41 -9.05 40.13 -9.13
C ASP A 41 -8.70 40.46 -7.67
N VAL A 42 -8.55 39.43 -6.83
CA VAL A 42 -8.33 39.58 -5.39
C VAL A 42 -6.89 39.22 -5.06
N ASP A 43 -6.21 40.16 -4.41
CA ASP A 43 -4.84 39.95 -3.95
C ASP A 43 -4.77 39.13 -2.64
N GLN A 44 -3.56 38.72 -2.28
CA GLN A 44 -3.33 37.98 -1.04
C GLN A 44 -3.62 38.82 0.22
N ALA A 45 -3.54 40.14 0.14
CA ALA A 45 -3.78 41.02 1.28
C ALA A 45 -5.25 41.01 1.69
N ALA A 46 -6.17 40.97 0.73
CA ALA A 46 -7.59 40.83 0.98
C ALA A 46 -7.93 39.48 1.66
N LEU A 47 -7.32 38.37 1.21
CA LEU A 47 -7.47 37.08 1.89
C LEU A 47 -6.90 37.11 3.30
N LYS A 48 -5.74 37.75 3.51
CA LYS A 48 -5.14 37.89 4.84
C LYS A 48 -6.07 38.67 5.78
N ALA A 49 -6.67 39.76 5.31
CA ALA A 49 -7.64 40.54 6.10
C ALA A 49 -8.90 39.72 6.44
N VAL A 50 -9.39 38.90 5.51
CA VAL A 50 -10.49 37.94 5.79
C VAL A 50 -10.06 36.94 6.87
N ALA A 51 -8.89 36.31 6.71
CA ALA A 51 -8.40 35.31 7.65
C ALA A 51 -8.26 35.89 9.07
N GLU A 52 -7.65 37.08 9.20
CA GLU A 52 -7.45 37.75 10.49
C GLU A 52 -8.78 38.08 11.20
N ARG A 53 -9.83 38.49 10.47
CA ARG A 53 -11.16 38.73 11.06
C ARG A 53 -11.78 37.49 11.69
N HIS A 54 -11.50 36.31 11.15
CA HIS A 54 -11.99 35.03 11.66
C HIS A 54 -10.98 34.33 12.58
N GLY A 55 -9.87 34.99 12.94
CA GLY A 55 -8.81 34.41 13.76
C GLY A 55 -8.00 33.31 13.06
N MET A 56 -8.11 33.20 11.74
CA MET A 56 -7.41 32.23 10.90
C MET A 56 -6.04 32.79 10.46
N GLN A 57 -5.17 31.91 9.97
CA GLN A 57 -3.84 32.30 9.47
C GLN A 57 -3.62 31.80 8.04
N VAL A 58 -3.27 32.70 7.12
CA VAL A 58 -2.79 32.30 5.79
C VAL A 58 -1.39 31.73 5.92
N LEU A 59 -1.21 30.44 5.64
CA LEU A 59 0.06 29.74 5.79
C LEU A 59 0.94 29.84 4.56
N LYS A 60 0.38 29.50 3.40
CA LYS A 60 1.16 29.27 2.18
C LYS A 60 0.33 29.55 0.94
N LYS A 61 0.97 30.15 -0.08
CA LYS A 61 0.46 30.18 -1.46
C LYS A 61 0.82 28.88 -2.17
N MET A 62 -0.17 28.23 -2.76
CA MET A 62 0.00 26.98 -3.49
C MET A 62 0.47 27.22 -4.92
N HIS A 63 0.95 26.17 -5.58
CA HIS A 63 1.47 26.27 -6.95
C HIS A 63 0.37 26.67 -7.95
N MET A 64 -0.87 26.22 -7.70
CA MET A 64 -2.03 26.67 -8.46
C MET A 64 -2.29 28.17 -8.20
N PRO A 65 -2.41 29.02 -9.23
CA PRO A 65 -2.62 30.46 -9.07
C PRO A 65 -3.87 30.78 -8.23
N GLY A 66 -3.74 31.68 -7.25
CA GLY A 66 -4.85 32.09 -6.38
C GLY A 66 -5.33 31.05 -5.38
N MET A 67 -4.58 29.96 -5.18
CA MET A 67 -4.88 28.95 -4.16
C MET A 67 -3.96 29.12 -2.94
N PHE A 68 -4.52 29.02 -1.74
CA PHE A 68 -3.81 29.23 -0.48
C PHE A 68 -4.20 28.19 0.57
N LEU A 69 -3.28 27.89 1.49
CA LEU A 69 -3.59 27.16 2.73
C LEU A 69 -3.94 28.15 3.83
N VAL A 70 -5.09 27.94 4.48
CA VAL A 70 -5.57 28.77 5.59
C VAL A 70 -5.78 27.90 6.82
N LYS A 71 -5.00 28.17 7.87
CA LYS A 71 -5.06 27.48 9.16
C LYS A 71 -6.25 27.93 9.97
N ALA A 72 -6.95 26.98 10.56
CA ALA A 72 -8.03 27.22 11.50
C ALA A 72 -7.51 27.84 12.82
N PRO A 73 -8.34 28.64 13.52
CA PRO A 73 -7.98 29.23 14.82
C PRO A 73 -7.79 28.17 15.92
N LYS A 74 -8.45 27.02 15.78
CA LYS A 74 -8.40 25.88 16.70
C LYS A 74 -8.23 24.60 15.89
N CYS A 75 -7.58 23.60 16.49
CA CYS A 75 -7.42 22.27 15.91
C CYS A 75 -8.28 21.29 16.72
N ASP A 76 -9.55 21.15 16.33
CA ASP A 76 -10.53 20.24 16.94
C ASP A 76 -11.38 19.55 15.86
N LEU A 77 -12.26 18.63 16.28
CA LEU A 77 -13.15 17.85 15.41
C LEU A 77 -14.15 18.69 14.60
N ASN A 78 -14.21 20.01 14.76
CA ASN A 78 -15.07 20.89 13.96
C ASN A 78 -14.29 21.95 13.17
N ALA A 79 -12.97 22.05 13.38
CA ALA A 79 -12.12 23.10 12.82
C ALA A 79 -12.26 23.27 11.31
N VAL A 80 -12.09 22.18 10.54
CA VAL A 80 -12.20 22.18 9.07
C VAL A 80 -13.58 22.66 8.63
N LYS A 81 -14.64 22.06 9.16
CA LYS A 81 -16.04 22.37 8.83
C LYS A 81 -16.40 23.82 9.14
N GLN A 82 -16.03 24.31 10.33
CA GLN A 82 -16.29 25.69 10.74
C GLN A 82 -15.49 26.69 9.92
N THR A 83 -14.23 26.37 9.59
CA THR A 83 -13.36 27.21 8.77
C THR A 83 -13.91 27.35 7.35
N MET A 84 -14.31 26.24 6.73
CA MET A 84 -14.98 26.26 5.42
C MET A 84 -16.28 27.06 5.47
N ALA A 85 -17.12 26.85 6.50
CA ALA A 85 -18.37 27.59 6.65
C ALA A 85 -18.15 29.11 6.77
N ALA A 86 -17.19 29.54 7.58
CA ALA A 86 -16.85 30.95 7.74
C ALA A 86 -16.32 31.56 6.42
N LEU A 87 -15.43 30.87 5.71
CA LEU A 87 -14.89 31.34 4.43
C LEU A 87 -15.93 31.35 3.31
N SER A 88 -16.91 30.45 3.33
CA SER A 88 -18.00 30.42 2.35
C SER A 88 -18.90 31.66 2.41
N GLY A 89 -18.95 32.35 3.56
CA GLY A 89 -19.64 33.63 3.73
C GLY A 89 -18.88 34.82 3.14
N GLU A 90 -17.58 34.70 2.86
CA GLU A 90 -16.70 35.77 2.42
C GLU A 90 -16.60 35.86 0.89
N GLN A 91 -17.76 35.79 0.22
CA GLN A 91 -17.88 35.59 -1.22
C GLN A 91 -17.29 36.70 -2.08
N ALA A 92 -17.01 37.89 -1.52
CA ALA A 92 -16.31 38.97 -2.22
C ALA A 92 -14.83 38.61 -2.50
N VAL A 93 -14.23 37.79 -1.64
CA VAL A 93 -12.80 37.42 -1.68
C VAL A 93 -12.62 35.95 -2.05
N VAL A 94 -13.39 35.08 -1.40
CA VAL A 94 -13.30 33.62 -1.53
C VAL A 94 -14.20 33.14 -2.66
N LYS A 95 -13.62 32.39 -3.62
CA LYS A 95 -14.37 31.68 -4.64
C LYS A 95 -14.92 30.37 -4.09
N TYR A 96 -14.09 29.60 -3.39
CA TYR A 96 -14.48 28.41 -2.64
C TYR A 96 -13.39 28.07 -1.61
N ALA A 97 -13.77 27.28 -0.60
CA ALA A 97 -12.88 26.66 0.36
C ALA A 97 -13.20 25.16 0.43
N GLU A 98 -12.17 24.34 0.47
CA GLU A 98 -12.28 22.87 0.46
C GLU A 98 -11.26 22.26 1.43
N PRO A 99 -11.48 21.02 1.91
CA PRO A 99 -10.48 20.32 2.72
C PRO A 99 -9.16 20.14 1.97
N ASP A 100 -8.04 20.13 2.70
CA ASP A 100 -6.77 19.58 2.18
C ASP A 100 -6.84 18.06 2.33
N SER A 101 -7.44 17.37 1.34
CA SER A 101 -7.60 15.92 1.34
C SER A 101 -6.27 15.19 1.22
N ILE A 102 -6.14 14.07 1.92
CA ILE A 102 -5.03 13.14 1.71
C ILE A 102 -5.29 12.39 0.41
N ALA A 103 -4.34 12.47 -0.51
CA ALA A 103 -4.36 11.68 -1.74
C ALA A 103 -3.41 10.48 -1.56
N HIS A 104 -3.90 9.31 -1.90
CA HIS A 104 -3.15 8.07 -1.92
C HIS A 104 -2.77 7.73 -3.36
N VAL A 105 -1.57 7.19 -3.56
CA VAL A 105 -1.20 6.62 -4.87
C VAL A 105 -1.90 5.27 -4.97
N LEU A 106 -2.72 5.09 -6.00
CA LEU A 106 -3.23 3.76 -6.35
C LEU A 106 -2.04 2.95 -6.86
N ASN A 107 -1.65 1.95 -6.06
CA ASN A 107 -0.48 1.11 -6.32
C ASN A 107 -0.92 -0.35 -6.47
N ASP A 108 -2.06 -0.57 -7.12
CA ASP A 108 -2.46 -1.91 -7.54
C ASP A 108 -1.37 -2.45 -8.48
N PRO A 109 -0.93 -3.71 -8.29
CA PRO A 109 0.03 -4.34 -9.18
C PRO A 109 -0.47 -4.38 -10.63
N ASP A 110 0.45 -4.27 -11.61
CA ASP A 110 0.13 -4.32 -13.05
C ASP A 110 -0.01 -5.75 -13.60
N ASP A 111 0.06 -6.73 -12.71
CA ASP A 111 0.01 -8.16 -12.95
C ASP A 111 -1.38 -8.56 -13.54
N PRO A 112 -1.43 -9.23 -14.71
CA PRO A 112 -2.67 -9.44 -15.46
C PRO A 112 -3.79 -10.14 -14.69
N ASP A 113 -3.42 -10.98 -13.72
CA ASP A 113 -4.36 -11.77 -12.93
C ASP A 113 -4.61 -11.22 -11.52
N PHE A 114 -4.00 -10.08 -11.12
CA PHE A 114 -4.21 -9.45 -9.81
C PHE A 114 -5.69 -9.22 -9.49
N GLY A 115 -6.48 -8.81 -10.48
CA GLY A 115 -7.92 -8.60 -10.32
C GLY A 115 -8.72 -9.85 -9.92
N LYS A 116 -8.14 -11.05 -10.04
CA LYS A 116 -8.73 -12.32 -9.61
C LYS A 116 -8.41 -12.68 -8.15
N LEU A 117 -7.42 -12.01 -7.54
CA LEU A 117 -6.95 -12.27 -6.19
C LEU A 117 -7.87 -11.63 -5.15
N TRP A 118 -9.10 -12.16 -5.06
CA TRP A 118 -10.12 -11.70 -4.12
C TRP A 118 -9.67 -11.74 -2.66
N GLY A 119 -8.71 -12.60 -2.31
CA GLY A 119 -8.13 -12.65 -0.96
C GLY A 119 -7.24 -11.45 -0.63
N LEU A 120 -6.68 -10.78 -1.66
CA LEU A 120 -5.85 -9.58 -1.52
C LEU A 120 -6.67 -8.30 -1.68
N LYS A 121 -7.60 -8.29 -2.65
CA LYS A 121 -8.50 -7.18 -2.95
C LYS A 121 -9.84 -7.71 -3.43
N ASN A 122 -10.90 -7.52 -2.66
CA ASN A 122 -12.24 -8.02 -2.92
C ASN A 122 -13.17 -6.90 -3.37
N GLU A 123 -13.36 -6.81 -4.68
CA GLU A 123 -14.28 -5.85 -5.30
C GLU A 123 -15.64 -6.49 -5.62
N GLY A 124 -15.90 -7.69 -5.09
CA GLY A 124 -17.09 -8.50 -5.39
C GLY A 124 -16.92 -9.35 -6.65
N GLN A 125 -15.71 -9.84 -6.91
CA GLN A 125 -15.44 -10.73 -8.04
C GLN A 125 -16.29 -12.01 -7.96
N VAL A 126 -16.68 -12.53 -9.13
CA VAL A 126 -17.32 -13.85 -9.26
C VAL A 126 -16.25 -14.84 -9.70
N THR A 127 -16.09 -15.94 -8.96
CA THR A 127 -15.09 -16.97 -9.29
C THR A 127 -15.74 -18.10 -10.11
N PRO A 128 -14.98 -18.86 -10.91
CA PRO A 128 -15.55 -20.01 -11.64
C PRO A 128 -16.21 -21.06 -10.74
N ARG A 129 -15.84 -21.10 -9.44
CA ARG A 129 -16.36 -22.05 -8.47
C ARG A 129 -17.66 -21.61 -7.81
N TYR A 130 -17.94 -20.30 -7.76
CA TYR A 130 -19.09 -19.74 -7.05
C TYR A 130 -19.81 -18.72 -7.93
N THR A 131 -21.11 -18.92 -8.14
CA THR A 131 -21.95 -18.00 -8.94
C THR A 131 -22.37 -16.73 -8.20
N GLU A 132 -22.21 -16.72 -6.88
CA GLU A 132 -22.46 -15.55 -6.04
C GLU A 132 -21.21 -14.65 -6.03
N ALA A 133 -21.42 -13.33 -6.09
CA ALA A 133 -20.35 -12.36 -5.97
C ALA A 133 -19.73 -12.39 -4.56
N GLY A 134 -18.43 -12.16 -4.47
CA GLY A 134 -17.75 -11.92 -3.20
C GLY A 134 -18.39 -10.76 -2.42
N ILE A 135 -18.22 -10.78 -1.10
CA ILE A 135 -18.57 -9.62 -0.27
C ILE A 135 -17.47 -8.58 -0.48
N VAL A 136 -17.81 -7.47 -1.12
CA VAL A 136 -16.90 -6.32 -1.29
C VAL A 136 -16.29 -5.95 0.06
N ASP A 137 -14.97 -5.75 0.10
CA ASP A 137 -14.18 -5.36 1.28
C ASP A 137 -13.96 -6.51 2.30
N ALA A 138 -14.27 -7.75 1.92
CA ALA A 138 -13.94 -8.94 2.71
C ALA A 138 -12.64 -9.57 2.20
N ASP A 139 -11.53 -8.88 2.43
CA ASP A 139 -10.16 -9.27 2.10
C ASP A 139 -9.18 -8.89 3.25
N ILE A 140 -7.88 -8.85 2.96
CA ILE A 140 -6.83 -8.53 3.94
C ILE A 140 -6.31 -7.09 3.85
N ASP A 141 -6.94 -6.23 3.05
CA ASP A 141 -6.55 -4.85 2.77
C ASP A 141 -5.10 -4.75 2.21
N ALA A 142 -4.73 -5.64 1.27
CA ALA A 142 -3.37 -5.68 0.75
C ALA A 142 -2.94 -4.41 0.00
N PRO A 143 -3.75 -3.83 -0.92
CA PRO A 143 -3.43 -2.56 -1.56
C PRO A 143 -3.15 -1.42 -0.58
N GLU A 144 -3.93 -1.32 0.49
CA GLU A 144 -3.81 -0.34 1.56
C GLU A 144 -2.50 -0.58 2.33
N ALA A 145 -2.21 -1.84 2.67
CA ALA A 145 -0.95 -2.20 3.33
C ALA A 145 0.28 -1.83 2.48
N TRP A 146 0.24 -2.07 1.16
CA TRP A 146 1.34 -1.74 0.24
C TRP A 146 1.58 -0.24 0.07
N GLN A 147 0.60 0.62 0.39
CA GLN A 147 0.83 2.06 0.50
C GLN A 147 1.67 2.44 1.72
N VAL A 148 1.69 1.59 2.75
CA VAL A 148 2.52 1.78 3.95
C VAL A 148 3.89 1.11 3.78
N THR A 149 3.90 -0.16 3.35
CA THR A 149 5.13 -0.94 3.11
C THR A 149 4.87 -2.13 2.19
N GLN A 150 5.83 -2.45 1.32
CA GLN A 150 5.82 -3.66 0.49
C GLN A 150 6.67 -4.79 1.09
N GLY A 151 7.07 -4.64 2.36
CA GLY A 151 7.98 -5.54 3.04
C GLY A 151 9.44 -5.08 2.97
N SER A 152 10.36 -5.98 3.32
CA SER A 152 11.80 -5.74 3.28
C SER A 152 12.52 -6.98 2.78
N ARG A 153 13.55 -6.79 1.96
CA ARG A 153 14.46 -7.88 1.54
C ARG A 153 15.28 -8.46 2.70
N ASP A 154 15.26 -7.82 3.86
CA ASP A 154 15.90 -8.32 5.08
C ASP A 154 15.05 -9.40 5.79
N VAL A 155 13.75 -9.52 5.43
CA VAL A 155 12.87 -10.55 5.98
C VAL A 155 12.93 -11.78 5.09
N LEU A 156 13.56 -12.84 5.59
CA LEU A 156 13.58 -14.14 4.95
C LEU A 156 12.38 -14.98 5.42
N VAL A 157 11.61 -15.52 4.48
CA VAL A 157 10.49 -16.44 4.76
C VAL A 157 10.87 -17.82 4.23
N ALA A 158 10.90 -18.82 5.11
CA ALA A 158 11.10 -20.21 4.73
C ALA A 158 9.77 -20.89 4.42
N VAL A 159 9.68 -21.56 3.27
CA VAL A 159 8.53 -22.37 2.88
C VAL A 159 8.90 -23.84 3.10
N ILE A 160 8.27 -24.47 4.10
CA ILE A 160 8.46 -25.89 4.41
C ILE A 160 7.28 -26.64 3.78
N ASP A 161 7.47 -27.05 2.52
CA ASP A 161 6.39 -27.59 1.68
C ASP A 161 6.96 -28.56 0.63
N THR A 162 6.28 -28.80 -0.50
CA THR A 162 6.68 -29.72 -1.57
C THR A 162 7.85 -29.25 -2.44
N GLY A 163 8.54 -28.17 -2.05
CA GLY A 163 9.55 -27.48 -2.85
C GLY A 163 9.03 -26.20 -3.48
N ILE A 164 9.89 -25.50 -4.22
CA ILE A 164 9.54 -24.29 -4.97
C ILE A 164 10.13 -24.41 -6.38
N ASP A 165 9.34 -24.10 -7.41
CA ASP A 165 9.88 -23.79 -8.74
C ASP A 165 10.63 -22.45 -8.68
N TYR A 166 11.88 -22.51 -8.24
CA TYR A 166 12.75 -21.35 -8.09
C TYR A 166 13.15 -20.72 -9.44
N GLY A 167 12.82 -21.37 -10.57
CA GLY A 167 12.96 -20.83 -11.93
C GLY A 167 11.70 -20.16 -12.47
N HIS A 168 10.60 -20.14 -11.71
CA HIS A 168 9.36 -19.48 -12.12
C HIS A 168 9.61 -17.96 -12.28
N PRO A 169 9.20 -17.32 -13.39
CA PRO A 169 9.52 -15.91 -13.66
C PRO A 169 8.95 -14.95 -12.61
N ASP A 170 7.90 -15.38 -11.93
CA ASP A 170 7.24 -14.62 -10.86
C ASP A 170 7.81 -14.91 -9.45
N LEU A 171 8.85 -15.73 -9.35
CA LEU A 171 9.50 -16.09 -8.08
C LEU A 171 11.01 -15.90 -8.11
N GLU A 172 11.68 -16.22 -9.23
CA GLU A 172 13.14 -16.18 -9.39
C GLU A 172 13.78 -14.88 -8.85
N PRO A 173 13.26 -13.67 -9.13
CA PRO A 173 13.82 -12.42 -8.59
C PRO A 173 13.73 -12.28 -7.05
N ASN A 174 12.80 -12.99 -6.42
CA ASN A 174 12.55 -12.97 -4.97
C ASN A 174 13.13 -14.20 -4.25
N MET A 175 13.67 -15.18 -4.97
CA MET A 175 14.31 -16.34 -4.35
C MET A 175 15.55 -15.93 -3.56
N TRP A 176 15.64 -16.45 -2.34
CA TRP A 176 16.81 -16.28 -1.50
C TRP A 176 17.94 -17.20 -1.98
N ALA A 177 19.17 -16.69 -1.94
CA ALA A 177 20.36 -17.46 -2.24
C ALA A 177 21.27 -17.46 -1.01
N ASN A 178 21.69 -18.63 -0.54
CA ASN A 178 22.56 -18.77 0.62
C ASN A 178 23.91 -18.06 0.37
N PRO A 179 24.24 -16.99 1.12
CA PRO A 179 25.54 -16.32 0.98
C PRO A 179 26.74 -17.22 1.29
N GLY A 180 26.52 -18.31 2.05
CA GLY A 180 27.51 -19.33 2.38
C GLY A 180 27.93 -20.19 1.19
N GLU A 181 26.93 -20.58 0.39
CA GLU A 181 27.03 -21.49 -0.76
C GLU A 181 27.05 -20.77 -2.12
N THR A 182 27.21 -19.45 -2.15
CA THR A 182 27.28 -18.67 -3.39
C THR A 182 28.66 -18.09 -3.65
N GLY A 183 29.03 -17.99 -4.93
CA GLY A 183 30.33 -17.48 -5.37
C GLY A 183 31.34 -18.59 -5.66
N LEU A 184 32.63 -18.25 -5.58
CA LEU A 184 33.72 -19.19 -5.85
C LEU A 184 34.43 -19.56 -4.54
N ASP A 185 34.79 -20.83 -4.41
CA ASP A 185 35.66 -21.30 -3.34
C ASP A 185 37.13 -20.87 -3.55
N ALA A 186 38.01 -21.22 -2.60
CA ALA A 186 39.43 -20.90 -2.66
C ALA A 186 40.17 -21.55 -3.84
N GLN A 187 39.58 -22.56 -4.49
CA GLN A 187 40.09 -23.27 -5.64
C GLN A 187 39.46 -22.78 -6.96
N GLY A 188 38.54 -21.81 -6.90
CA GLY A 188 37.84 -21.25 -8.05
C GLY A 188 36.68 -22.11 -8.55
N ARG A 189 36.16 -23.03 -7.74
CA ARG A 189 34.95 -23.82 -8.06
C ARG A 189 33.71 -23.09 -7.57
N ASP A 190 32.60 -23.23 -8.30
CA ASP A 190 31.31 -22.66 -7.92
C ASP A 190 30.76 -23.36 -6.69
N LYS A 191 30.54 -22.61 -5.60
CA LYS A 191 30.06 -23.13 -4.32
C LYS A 191 28.66 -23.73 -4.36
N ARG A 192 27.90 -23.45 -5.42
CA ARG A 192 26.55 -24.02 -5.60
C ARG A 192 26.54 -25.46 -6.09
N ALA A 193 27.71 -26.00 -6.44
CA ALA A 193 27.86 -27.31 -7.05
C ALA A 193 29.28 -27.89 -6.87
N ASN A 194 29.99 -27.52 -5.80
CA ASN A 194 31.34 -28.01 -5.55
C ASN A 194 31.37 -29.30 -4.69
N GLY A 195 30.20 -29.74 -4.21
CA GLY A 195 30.01 -30.91 -3.36
C GLY A 195 30.48 -30.70 -1.92
N VAL A 196 30.58 -29.43 -1.47
CA VAL A 196 31.07 -29.05 -0.15
C VAL A 196 29.98 -28.27 0.58
N ASP A 197 29.90 -28.47 1.89
CA ASP A 197 29.18 -27.61 2.81
C ASP A 197 30.13 -26.46 3.19
N ASP A 198 30.02 -25.34 2.47
CA ASP A 198 30.94 -24.20 2.56
C ASP A 198 30.66 -23.31 3.79
N ASP A 199 29.45 -23.37 4.35
CA ASP A 199 29.05 -22.61 5.54
C ASP A 199 29.01 -23.43 6.85
N GLY A 200 29.10 -24.76 6.73
CA GLY A 200 29.17 -25.69 7.85
C GLY A 200 27.82 -25.98 8.52
N ASN A 201 26.71 -25.78 7.80
CA ASN A 201 25.37 -25.99 8.32
C ASN A 201 24.88 -27.45 8.27
N GLY A 202 25.66 -28.34 7.64
CA GLY A 202 25.36 -29.77 7.48
C GLY A 202 24.80 -30.17 6.12
N PHE A 203 24.61 -29.22 5.20
CA PHE A 203 23.99 -29.43 3.90
C PHE A 203 24.90 -28.89 2.78
N ALA A 204 25.47 -29.80 1.97
CA ALA A 204 26.37 -29.40 0.90
C ALA A 204 25.61 -28.76 -0.28
N ASP A 205 26.12 -27.65 -0.81
CA ASP A 205 25.55 -26.96 -1.97
C ASP A 205 24.06 -26.53 -1.78
N ASP A 206 23.61 -26.19 -0.56
CA ASP A 206 22.20 -25.86 -0.20
C ASP A 206 21.75 -24.43 -0.60
N TRP A 207 22.21 -23.95 -1.75
CA TRP A 207 22.15 -22.53 -2.11
C TRP A 207 20.73 -21.95 -2.26
N HIS A 208 19.71 -22.78 -2.46
CA HIS A 208 18.29 -22.40 -2.46
C HIS A 208 17.46 -23.08 -1.34
N GLY A 209 18.12 -23.82 -0.45
CA GLY A 209 17.49 -24.68 0.55
C GLY A 209 17.83 -26.15 0.32
N TRP A 210 17.03 -27.03 0.93
CA TRP A 210 17.28 -28.47 0.97
C TRP A 210 15.99 -29.27 0.77
N ASP A 211 16.06 -30.35 0.01
CA ASP A 211 14.98 -31.33 -0.10
C ASP A 211 15.18 -32.43 0.97
N PHE A 212 14.44 -32.31 2.07
CA PHE A 212 14.45 -33.32 3.14
C PHE A 212 13.70 -34.61 2.80
N CYS A 213 12.89 -34.62 1.74
CA CYS A 213 12.18 -35.82 1.29
C CYS A 213 13.12 -36.76 0.53
N ASN A 214 13.90 -36.21 -0.40
CA ASN A 214 14.85 -36.96 -1.22
C ASN A 214 16.29 -36.95 -0.67
N ASP A 215 16.56 -36.13 0.34
CA ASP A 215 17.85 -35.96 1.01
C ASP A 215 18.94 -35.44 0.04
N ASP A 216 18.60 -34.39 -0.70
CA ASP A 216 19.51 -33.71 -1.63
C ASP A 216 19.35 -32.19 -1.64
N ASN A 217 20.19 -31.52 -2.43
CA ASN A 217 20.31 -30.07 -2.49
C ASN A 217 19.39 -29.43 -3.57
N ASP A 218 18.41 -30.17 -4.07
CA ASP A 218 17.50 -29.70 -5.13
C ASP A 218 16.05 -29.57 -4.59
N PRO A 219 15.70 -28.43 -3.95
CA PRO A 219 14.36 -28.21 -3.41
C PRO A 219 13.31 -27.82 -4.49
N ILE A 220 13.50 -28.27 -5.74
CA ILE A 220 12.56 -28.02 -6.83
C ILE A 220 11.21 -28.67 -6.52
N ASP A 221 10.12 -27.97 -6.82
CA ASP A 221 8.77 -28.48 -6.55
C ASP A 221 8.37 -29.59 -7.51
N ASP A 222 7.89 -30.72 -6.98
CA ASP A 222 7.39 -31.86 -7.74
C ASP A 222 5.85 -32.07 -7.64
N HIS A 223 5.15 -31.18 -6.90
CA HIS A 223 3.71 -31.29 -6.64
C HIS A 223 2.91 -30.00 -6.89
N PHE A 224 3.55 -28.83 -6.98
CA PHE A 224 2.97 -27.49 -7.19
C PHE A 224 2.42 -26.78 -5.93
N HIS A 225 2.31 -27.46 -4.78
CA HIS A 225 1.70 -26.86 -3.60
C HIS A 225 2.63 -25.80 -2.99
N GLY A 226 3.91 -26.12 -2.83
CA GLY A 226 4.91 -25.19 -2.31
C GLY A 226 5.13 -23.99 -3.23
N THR A 227 5.15 -24.17 -4.55
CA THR A 227 5.22 -23.06 -5.51
C THR A 227 4.00 -22.13 -5.40
N HIS A 228 2.80 -22.68 -5.23
CA HIS A 228 1.59 -21.87 -5.04
C HIS A 228 1.64 -21.08 -3.72
N CYS A 229 2.10 -21.70 -2.63
CA CYS A 229 2.32 -21.02 -1.36
C CYS A 229 3.37 -19.90 -1.49
N ALA A 230 4.50 -20.17 -2.15
CA ALA A 230 5.56 -19.20 -2.39
C ALA A 230 5.07 -18.02 -3.24
N GLY A 231 4.27 -18.25 -4.29
CA GLY A 231 3.66 -17.20 -5.11
C GLY A 231 2.76 -16.26 -4.29
N THR A 232 1.98 -16.81 -3.36
CA THR A 232 1.14 -16.01 -2.46
C THR A 232 1.96 -15.15 -1.49
N ILE A 233 3.14 -15.61 -1.09
CA ILE A 233 4.01 -14.96 -0.10
C ILE A 233 4.92 -13.90 -0.76
N GLY A 234 5.50 -14.24 -1.91
CA GLY A 234 6.64 -13.53 -2.49
C GLY A 234 6.65 -13.48 -4.02
N GLY A 235 5.48 -13.52 -4.65
CA GLY A 235 5.33 -13.20 -6.09
C GLY A 235 5.94 -11.84 -6.44
N VAL A 236 6.45 -11.69 -7.67
CA VAL A 236 7.10 -10.46 -8.11
C VAL A 236 6.04 -9.53 -8.72
N GLY A 237 5.43 -8.69 -7.89
CA GLY A 237 4.48 -7.71 -8.41
C GLY A 237 5.11 -6.67 -9.35
N ASN A 238 4.28 -6.09 -10.21
CA ASN A 238 4.63 -5.07 -11.21
C ASN A 238 5.64 -5.54 -12.27
N ASN A 239 5.62 -6.82 -12.62
CA ASN A 239 6.43 -7.36 -13.71
C ASN A 239 5.64 -7.55 -15.03
N GLY A 240 4.34 -7.23 -15.03
CA GLY A 240 3.42 -7.42 -16.16
C GLY A 240 3.14 -8.89 -16.52
N LEU A 241 3.47 -9.83 -15.64
CA LEU A 241 3.26 -11.27 -15.76
C LEU A 241 2.44 -11.76 -14.57
N GLY A 242 2.02 -13.03 -14.58
CA GLY A 242 1.56 -13.69 -13.36
C GLY A 242 0.43 -12.98 -12.61
N VAL A 243 0.58 -12.96 -11.28
CA VAL A 243 -0.42 -12.57 -10.28
C VAL A 243 0.15 -11.60 -9.26
#